data_AF-A0A815XVW1-F1
#
_entry.id   AF-A0A815XVW1-F1
#
_cell.length_a   1.000
_cell.length_b   1.000
_cell.length_c   1.000
_cell.angle_alpha   90.00
_cell.angle_beta   90.00
_cell.angle_gamma   90.00
#
_symmetry.space_group_name_H-M   'P 1'
#
loop_
_entity.id
_entity.type
_entity.pdbx_description
1 polymer ?
#
loop_
_entity_poly.entity_id
_entity_poly.type
_entity_poly.pdbx_seq_one_letter_code
_entity_poly.pdbx_strand_id
1 'polypeptide(L)' 'MIHLGRYFIKPWYFSPYPEELTSCPVVYICEFCLKYCKDVDAIKRHR' A
#
# COMPACT_ATOMS: atom_id res chain seq x y z
N MET A 1 -4.69 -6.39 0.56
CA MET A 1 -5.38 -5.43 -0.36
C MET A 1 -4.49 -4.21 -0.56
N ILE A 2 -4.68 -3.44 -1.63
CA ILE A 2 -3.89 -2.22 -1.90
C ILE A 2 -4.81 -0.99 -1.84
N HIS A 3 -4.40 0.06 -1.12
CA HIS A 3 -5.06 1.36 -1.10
C HIS A 3 -4.23 2.37 -1.86
N LEU A 4 -4.75 2.86 -2.99
CA LEU A 4 -4.07 3.82 -3.85
C LEU A 4 -4.97 5.04 -4.06
N GLY A 5 -4.60 6.16 -3.43
CA GLY A 5 -5.39 7.39 -3.45
C GLY A 5 -6.78 7.19 -2.84
N ARG A 6 -7.82 7.16 -3.70
CA ARG A 6 -9.22 6.92 -3.31
C ARG A 6 -9.72 5.50 -3.64
N TYR A 7 -8.86 4.66 -4.21
CA TYR A 7 -9.24 3.36 -4.73
C TYR A 7 -8.70 2.23 -3.83
N PHE A 8 -9.54 1.23 -3.62
CA PHE A 8 -9.14 -0.05 -3.05
C PHE A 8 -9.02 -1.08 -4.17
N ILE A 9 -7.81 -1.60 -4.34
CA ILE A 9 -7.45 -2.51 -5.43
C ILE A 9 -7.18 -3.89 -4.83
N LYS A 10 -7.82 -4.90 -5.39
CA LYS A 10 -7.50 -6.30 -5.11
C LYS A 10 -6.46 -6.76 -6.13
N PRO A 11 -5.21 -7.10 -5.71
CA PRO A 11 -4.20 -7.56 -6.64
C PRO A 11 -4.66 -8.87 -7.31
N TRP A 12 -4.42 -8.98 -8.62
CA TRP A 12 -4.76 -10.18 -9.40
C TRP A 12 -3.69 -11.27 -9.26
N TYR A 13 -2.46 -10.86 -9.04
CA TYR A 13 -1.29 -11.74 -8.90
C TYR A 13 -0.49 -11.35 -7.66
N PHE A 14 0.33 -12.29 -7.20
CA PHE A 14 1.33 -12.01 -6.18
C PHE A 14 2.38 -11.04 -6.74
N SER A 15 2.72 -10.02 -5.95
CA SER A 15 3.83 -9.12 -6.23
C SER A 15 4.89 -9.31 -5.14
N PRO A 16 6.18 -9.40 -5.49
CA PRO A 16 7.27 -9.68 -4.55
C PRO A 16 7.63 -8.45 -3.70
N TYR A 17 6.65 -7.95 -2.93
CA TYR A 17 6.89 -6.95 -1.90
C TYR A 17 7.59 -7.60 -0.68
N PRO A 18 8.31 -6.79 0.12
CA PRO A 18 8.82 -7.23 1.42
C PRO A 18 7.78 -8.02 2.23
N GLU A 19 8.24 -9.03 2.95
CA GLU A 19 7.37 -9.92 3.75
C GLU A 19 6.51 -9.15 4.77
N GLU A 20 7.09 -8.09 5.35
CA GLU A 20 6.40 -7.17 6.24
C GLU A 20 5.15 -6.54 5.62
N LEU A 21 5.15 -6.28 4.32
CA LEU A 21 4.01 -5.68 3.61
C LEU A 21 3.03 -6.74 3.12
N THR A 22 3.54 -7.93 2.80
CA THR A 22 2.72 -9.06 2.35
C THR A 22 1.85 -9.61 3.49
N SER A 23 2.36 -9.57 4.72
CA SER A 23 1.62 -9.93 5.94
C SER A 23 0.58 -8.88 6.36
N CYS A 24 0.70 -7.64 5.87
CA CYS A 24 -0.25 -6.58 6.20
C CYS A 24 -1.60 -6.79 5.47
N PRO A 25 -2.74 -6.53 6.14
CA PRO A 25 -4.06 -6.68 5.51
C PRO A 25 -4.28 -5.69 4.36
N VAL A 26 -3.74 -4.46 4.51
CA VAL A 26 -3.82 -3.38 3.52
C VAL A 26 -2.44 -2.73 3.37
N VAL A 27 -1.97 -2.62 2.15
CA VAL A 27 -0.76 -1.86 1.78
C VAL A 27 -1.19 -0.51 1.23
N TYR A 28 -0.65 0.58 1.78
CA TYR A 28 -0.96 1.94 1.34
C TYR A 28 0.08 2.39 0.32
N ILE A 29 -0.36 2.88 -0.83
CA ILE A 29 0.54 3.38 -1.88
C ILE A 29 0.15 4.81 -2.21
N CYS A 30 1.14 5.70 -2.24
CA CYS A 30 0.94 7.10 -2.62
C CYS A 30 0.61 7.21 -4.11
N GLU A 31 -0.45 7.96 -4.45
CA GLU A 31 -0.89 8.15 -5.83
C GLU A 31 0.07 9.01 -6.68
N PHE A 32 0.94 9.80 -6.03
CA PHE A 32 1.86 10.71 -6.73
C PHE A 32 3.25 10.11 -6.92
N CYS A 33 3.84 9.52 -5.88
CA CYS A 33 5.21 9.02 -5.91
C CYS A 33 5.32 7.49 -5.91
N LEU A 34 4.19 6.77 -5.84
CA LEU A 34 4.12 5.30 -5.79
C LEU A 34 4.87 4.66 -4.61
N LYS A 35 5.24 5.45 -3.60
CA LYS A 35 5.84 4.94 -2.37
C LYS A 35 4.81 4.12 -1.60
N TYR A 36 5.19 2.90 -1.24
CA TYR A 36 4.40 2.02 -0.40
C TYR A 36 4.67 2.29 1.09
N CYS A 37 3.65 2.11 1.91
CA CYS A 37 3.64 2.30 3.35
C CYS A 37 2.83 1.17 3.98
N LYS A 38 3.31 0.68 5.13
CA LYS A 38 2.64 -0.37 5.90
C LYS A 38 1.43 0.14 6.70
N ASP A 39 1.49 1.39 7.18
CA ASP A 39 0.50 1.97 8.08
C ASP A 39 -0.21 3.18 7.48
N VAL A 40 -1.46 3.39 7.89
CA VAL A 40 -2.23 4.61 7.62
C VAL A 40 -1.51 5.84 8.18
N ASP A 41 -0.91 5.69 9.37
CA ASP A 41 0.01 6.62 10.04
C ASP A 41 1.08 7.21 9.12
N ALA A 42 1.74 6.31 8.41
CA ALA A 42 2.87 6.64 7.56
C ALA A 42 2.41 7.32 6.26
N ILE A 43 1.34 6.83 5.64
CA ILE A 43 0.83 7.44 4.39
C ILE A 43 0.22 8.82 4.64
N LYS A 44 -0.46 9.04 5.78
CA LYS A 44 -0.99 10.36 6.16
C LYS A 44 0.11 11.39 6.38
N ARG A 45 1.23 11.01 7.00
CA ARG A 45 2.39 11.90 7.17
C ARG A 45 3.18 12.14 5.89
N HIS A 46 3.09 11.20 4.96
CA HIS A 46 3.76 11.31 3.66
C HIS A 46 2.98 12.17 2.66
N ARG A 47 1.66 12.27 2.84
CA ARG A 47 0.76 13.06 2.00
C ARG A 47 1.01 14.56 2.14
#